data_AF-A0A290Q9S0-F1
#
_entry.id   AF-A0A290Q9S0-F1
#
_cell.length_a   1.000
_cell.length_b   1.000
_cell.length_c   1.000
_cell.angle_alpha   90.00
_cell.angle_beta   90.00
_cell.angle_gamma   90.00
#
_symmetry.space_group_name_H-M   'P 1'
#
loop_
_entity.id
_entity.type
_entity.pdbx_description
1 polymer ?
#
loop_
_entity_poly.entity_id
_entity_poly.type
_entity_poly.pdbx_seq_one_letter_code
_entity_poly.pdbx_strand_id
1 'polypeptide(L)' 'MTAPAQYLGLQPGFRHLPAIELYNLLAPVGEHPRGSTVSRQTLEKHGYTLPTKRRLRRKLRLLTLA' A
#
# COMPACT_ATOMS: atom_id res chain seq x y z
N MET A 1 9.78 -7.84 8.64
CA MET A 1 10.24 -6.48 9.05
C MET A 1 9.21 -5.46 8.58
N THR A 2 8.96 -4.38 9.32
CA THR A 2 8.05 -3.32 8.84
C THR A 2 8.71 -2.54 7.72
N ALA A 3 8.00 -2.30 6.61
CA ALA A 3 8.53 -1.53 5.48
C ALA A 3 8.90 -0.09 5.89
N PRO A 4 10.08 0.44 5.50
CA PRO A 4 10.43 1.85 5.67
C PRO A 4 9.73 2.70 4.60
N ALA A 5 8.40 2.68 4.58
CA ALA A 5 7.61 3.29 3.51
C ALA A 5 6.30 3.89 4.03
N GLN A 6 5.89 5.00 3.42
CA GLN A 6 4.64 5.69 3.72
C GLN A 6 3.60 5.39 2.65
N TYR A 7 2.40 4.95 3.05
CA TYR A 7 1.30 4.73 2.11
C TYR A 7 0.85 6.05 1.47
N LEU A 8 0.78 6.08 0.14
CA LEU A 8 0.30 7.23 -0.62
C LEU A 8 -1.17 7.07 -1.02
N GLY A 9 -1.57 5.89 -1.48
CA GLY A 9 -2.89 5.70 -2.05
C GLY A 9 -3.04 4.41 -2.83
N LEU A 10 -4.17 4.31 -3.52
CA LEU A 10 -4.43 3.27 -4.52
C LEU A 10 -4.33 3.91 -5.90
N GLN A 11 -3.51 3.33 -6.76
CA GLN A 11 -3.62 3.57 -8.19
C GLN A 11 -4.79 2.73 -8.72
N PRO A 12 -5.83 3.34 -9.32
CA PRO A 12 -6.92 2.59 -9.91
C PRO A 12 -6.41 1.60 -10.96
N GLY A 13 -7.03 0.43 -10.99
CA GLY A 13 -6.80 -0.53 -12.06
C GLY A 13 -7.33 -0.01 -13.39
N PHE A 14 -6.93 -0.67 -14.49
CA PHE A 14 -7.42 -0.36 -15.83
C PHE A 14 -7.81 -1.65 -16.56
N ARG A 15 -9.05 -1.72 -17.05
CA ARG A 15 -9.66 -2.92 -17.66
C ARG A 15 -9.57 -4.13 -16.70
N HIS A 16 -8.80 -5.14 -17.06
CA HIS A 16 -8.61 -6.36 -16.29
C HIS A 16 -7.45 -6.26 -15.28
N LEU A 17 -6.70 -5.15 -15.27
CA LEU A 17 -5.62 -4.94 -14.31
C LEU A 17 -6.19 -4.47 -12.97
N PRO A 18 -5.82 -5.10 -11.84
CA PRO A 18 -6.31 -4.71 -10.52
C PRO A 18 -5.71 -3.38 -10.07
N ALA A 19 -6.39 -2.71 -9.13
CA ALA A 19 -5.81 -1.57 -8.44
C ALA A 19 -4.61 -1.99 -7.58
N ILE A 20 -3.61 -1.12 -7.46
CA ILE A 20 -2.38 -1.38 -6.71
C ILE A 20 -2.16 -0.32 -5.63
N GLU A 21 -1.67 -0.74 -4.46
CA GLU A 21 -1.29 0.16 -3.37
C GLU A 21 0.08 0.77 -3.66
N LEU A 22 0.19 2.09 -3.55
CA LEU A 22 1.40 2.87 -3.76
C LEU A 22 1.98 3.38 -2.43
N TYR A 23 3.31 3.37 -2.34
CA TYR A 23 4.05 3.78 -1.17
C TYR A 23 5.26 4.62 -1.56
N ASN A 24 5.56 5.64 -0.78
CA ASN A 24 6.80 6.41 -0.87
C ASN A 24 7.86 5.81 0.07
N LEU A 25 9.07 5.58 -0.43
CA LEU A 25 10.17 5.04 0.36
C LEU A 25 10.81 6.10 1.29
N LEU A 26 10.94 5.77 2.57
CA LEU A 26 11.64 6.58 3.57
C LEU A 26 13.13 6.21 3.69
N ALA A 27 13.52 5.03 3.20
CA ALA A 27 14.90 4.56 3.08
C ALA A 27 15.06 3.73 1.79
N PRO A 28 16.28 3.54 1.27
CA PRO A 28 16.51 2.70 0.10
C PRO A 28 16.03 1.25 0.31
N VAL A 29 15.48 0.64 -0.74
CA VAL A 29 15.04 -0.77 -0.76
C VAL A 29 15.48 -1.42 -2.06
N GLY A 30 16.45 -2.34 -1.99
CA GLY A 30 17.07 -2.90 -3.20
C GLY A 30 17.69 -1.79 -4.05
N GLU A 31 17.34 -1.76 -5.33
CA GLU A 31 17.78 -0.73 -6.29
C GLU A 31 16.94 0.56 -6.23
N HIS A 32 15.91 0.62 -5.37
CA HIS A 32 15.02 1.77 -5.28
C HIS A 32 15.54 2.78 -4.24
N PRO A 33 15.94 4.00 -4.63
CA PRO A 33 16.40 5.02 -3.69
C PRO A 33 15.27 5.57 -2.82
N ARG A 34 15.65 6.22 -1.70
CA ARG A 34 14.72 6.99 -0.85
C ARG A 34 13.93 7.99 -1.71
N GLY A 35 12.64 8.15 -1.43
CA GLY A 35 11.73 9.02 -2.19
C GLY A 35 11.10 8.37 -3.43
N SER A 36 11.49 7.14 -3.78
CA SER A 36 10.84 6.39 -4.85
C SER A 36 9.40 6.05 -4.48
N THR A 37 8.51 6.09 -5.47
CA THR A 37 7.18 5.50 -5.35
C THR A 37 7.21 4.06 -5.84
N VAL A 38 6.82 3.12 -4.98
CA VAL A 38 6.80 1.69 -5.26
C VAL A 38 5.45 1.06 -4.92
N SER A 39 5.18 -0.10 -5.50
CA SER A 39 4.00 -0.88 -5.18
C SER A 39 4.17 -1.66 -3.88
N ARG A 40 3.06 -2.12 -3.29
CA ARG A 40 3.07 -3.13 -2.23
C ARG A 40 3.88 -4.37 -2.59
N GLN A 41 3.68 -4.90 -3.80
CA GLN A 41 4.33 -6.12 -4.26
C GLN A 41 5.85 -5.98 -4.28
N THR A 42 6.36 -4.80 -4.62
CA THR A 42 7.79 -4.48 -4.56
C THR A 42 8.32 -4.66 -3.14
N LEU A 43 7.64 -4.08 -2.14
CA LEU A 43 8.05 -4.18 -0.74
C LEU A 43 7.99 -5.62 -0.22
N GLU A 44 6.93 -6.37 -0.57
CA GLU A 44 6.77 -7.78 -0.21
C GLU A 44 7.87 -8.65 -0.83
N LYS A 45 8.27 -8.40 -2.08
CA LYS A 45 9.39 -9.08 -2.75
C LYS A 45 10.72 -8.90 -2.02
N HIS A 46 10.89 -7.77 -1.33
CA HIS A 46 12.06 -7.48 -0.49
C HIS A 46 11.90 -7.94 0.97
N GLY A 47 10.89 -8.75 1.29
CA GLY A 47 10.71 -9.34 2.62
C GLY A 47 10.07 -8.39 3.65
N TYR A 48 9.55 -7.25 3.21
CA TYR A 48 8.85 -6.34 4.10
C TYR A 48 7.39 -6.74 4.27
N THR A 49 6.90 -6.54 5.50
CA THR A 49 5.52 -6.75 5.88
C THR A 49 4.86 -5.38 6.00
N LEU A 50 3.70 -5.22 5.35
CA LEU A 50 2.93 -3.98 5.37
C LEU A 50 1.67 -4.15 6.23
N PRO A 51 1.32 -3.17 7.08
CA PRO A 51 0.07 -3.22 7.84
C PRO A 51 -1.10 -3.20 6.85
N THR A 52 -1.83 -4.30 6.78
CA THR A 52 -2.93 -4.45 5.81
C THR A 52 -4.10 -3.58 6.28
N LYS A 53 -4.44 -2.50 5.56
CA LYS A 53 -5.60 -1.63 5.87
C LYS A 53 -6.97 -2.30 5.65
N ARG A 54 -7.05 -3.64 5.67
CA ARG A 54 -8.27 -4.43 5.46
C ARG A 54 -9.30 -4.27 6.59
N ARG A 55 -8.97 -3.59 7.69
CA ARG A 55 -9.87 -3.39 8.86
C ARG A 55 -10.69 -2.09 8.89
N LEU A 56 -10.46 -1.12 8.00
CA LEU A 56 -11.19 0.17 8.06
C LEU A 56 -12.47 0.23 7.21
N ARG A 57 -12.76 -0.79 6.38
CA ARG A 57 -14.00 -0.81 5.58
C ARG A 57 -15.24 -1.38 6.29
N ARG A 58 -15.12 -1.95 7.50
CA ARG A 58 -16.28 -2.48 8.26
C ARG A 58 -16.97 -1.47 9.18
N LYS A 59 -16.36 -0.33 9.49
CA LYS A 59 -16.97 0.68 10.39
C LYS A 59 -17.86 1.72 9.69
N LEU A 60 -17.86 1.78 8.36
CA LEU A 60 -18.63 2.77 7.60
C LEU A 60 -19.92 2.23 6.94
N ARG A 61 -20.40 1.06 7.36
CA ARG A 61 -21.71 0.50 6.93
C ARG A 61 -22.74 0.40 8.05
N LEU A 62 -22.46 0.93 9.24
CA LEU A 62 -23.36 0.89 10.40
C LEU A 62 -23.96 2.26 10.76
N LEU A 63 -23.76 3.29 9.93
CA LEU A 63 -24.26 4.66 10.16
C LEU A 63 -25.39 5.09 9.20
N THR A 64 -25.99 4.16 8.46
CA THR A 64 -27.13 4.45 7.56
C THR A 64 -28.41 3.69 7.93
N LEU A 65 -28.57 3.31 9.20
CA LEU A 65 -29.81 2.74 9.75
C LEU A 65 -30.06 3.29 11.16
N ALA A 66 -30.30 4.59 11.27
CA ALA A 66 -30.95 5.22 12.41
C ALA A 66 -31.83 6.37 11.89
#